data_AF-A0A1S9ZXL4-F1
#
_entry.id   AF-A0A1S9ZXL4-F1
#
_cell.length_a   1.000
_cell.length_b   1.000
_cell.length_c   1.000
_cell.angle_alpha   90.00
_cell.angle_beta   90.00
_cell.angle_gamma   90.00
#
_symmetry.space_group_name_H-M   'P 1'
#
loop_
_entity.id
_entity.type
_entity.pdbx_description
1 polymer ?
#
loop_
_entity_poly.entity_id
_entity_poly.type
_entity_poly.pdbx_seq_one_letter_code
_entity_poly.pdbx_strand_id
1 'polypeptide(L)'
;MLFAKINHENGFDLKMVRAISQRILDWNVAHQQLSDEQVQKLEYIVKPTLASDQHIDEIKKLCSELEQTLVMTDKKGRKLKFYTDDKTGDIYFGDDAGFAEALSLQNGQS
;
A
#
# COMPACT_ATOMS: atom_id res chain seq x y z
N MET A 1 1.53 6.93 12.08
CA MET A 1 2.54 5.94 11.67
C MET A 1 2.30 5.59 10.22
N LEU A 2 3.18 6.11 9.36
CA LEU A 2 3.27 5.71 7.96
C LEU A 2 3.99 4.37 7.84
N PHE A 3 3.51 3.47 6.99
CA PHE A 3 4.13 2.15 6.75
C PHE A 3 4.89 2.06 5.43
N ALA A 4 4.61 2.92 4.43
CA ALA A 4 5.31 2.95 3.14
C ALA A 4 5.09 4.24 2.32
N LYS A 5 5.87 4.36 1.22
CA LYS A 5 5.87 5.42 0.16
C LYS A 5 4.48 5.75 -0.41
N ILE A 6 4.15 5.62 -1.71
CA ILE A 6 4.85 5.27 -2.95
C ILE A 6 5.43 6.55 -3.62
N ASN A 7 6.23 6.40 -4.69
CA ASN A 7 6.52 7.49 -5.64
C ASN A 7 5.89 7.18 -7.01
N HIS A 8 5.06 8.06 -7.57
CA HIS A 8 4.42 7.90 -8.88
C HIS A 8 5.19 8.59 -10.04
N GLU A 9 6.22 9.39 -9.75
CA GLU A 9 6.98 10.16 -10.77
C GLU A 9 7.60 9.31 -11.92
N ASN A 10 7.72 7.99 -11.76
CA ASN A 10 8.19 7.06 -12.81
C ASN A 10 7.14 6.00 -13.21
N GLY A 11 5.88 6.17 -12.83
CA GLY A 11 4.81 5.20 -13.05
C GLY A 11 4.78 4.05 -12.03
N PHE A 12 4.07 2.97 -12.37
CA PHE A 12 3.79 1.84 -11.48
C PHE A 12 5.05 1.03 -11.11
N ASP A 13 5.61 1.26 -9.92
CA ASP A 13 6.72 0.46 -9.38
C ASP A 13 6.21 -0.83 -8.70
N LEU A 14 6.25 -1.92 -9.47
CA LEU A 14 5.92 -3.27 -9.01
C LEU A 14 6.77 -3.74 -7.81
N LYS A 15 8.05 -3.33 -7.71
CA LYS A 15 8.91 -3.68 -6.57
C LYS A 15 8.43 -3.01 -5.30
N MET A 16 8.02 -1.74 -5.40
CA MET A 16 7.50 -0.98 -4.28
C MET A 16 6.15 -1.52 -3.81
N VAL A 17 5.23 -1.76 -4.75
CA VAL A 17 3.93 -2.40 -4.48
C VAL A 17 4.10 -3.73 -3.74
N ARG A 18 4.98 -4.62 -4.23
CA ARG A 18 5.30 -5.89 -3.56
C ARG A 18 5.83 -5.70 -2.13
N ALA A 19 6.71 -4.72 -1.90
CA ALA A 19 7.23 -4.44 -0.56
C ALA A 19 6.14 -3.97 0.43
N ILE A 20 5.10 -3.28 -0.06
CA ILE A 20 3.96 -2.84 0.76
C ILE A 20 3.03 -4.00 1.06
N SER A 21 2.64 -4.77 0.04
CA SER A 21 1.78 -5.94 0.22
C SER A 21 2.42 -6.96 1.18
N GLN A 22 3.74 -7.15 1.13
CA GLN A 22 4.45 -8.01 2.08
C GLN A 22 4.36 -7.48 3.51
N ARG A 23 4.59 -6.18 3.76
CA ARG A 23 4.46 -5.59 5.11
C ARG A 23 3.05 -5.72 5.67
N ILE A 24 2.03 -5.61 4.82
CA ILE A 24 0.63 -5.77 5.21
C ILE A 24 0.36 -7.24 5.60
N LEU A 25 0.86 -8.21 4.83
CA LEU A 25 0.79 -9.65 5.16
C LEU A 25 1.53 -9.97 6.47
N ASP A 26 2.77 -9.52 6.62
CA ASP A 26 3.60 -9.74 7.82
C ASP A 26 2.91 -9.19 9.08
N TRP A 27 2.25 -8.03 8.96
CA TRP A 27 1.46 -7.46 10.05
C TRP A 27 0.20 -8.29 10.33
N ASN A 28 -0.49 -8.77 9.29
CA ASN A 28 -1.72 -9.56 9.44
C ASN A 28 -1.47 -10.90 10.16
N VAL A 29 -0.31 -11.54 9.99
CA VAL A 29 0.08 -12.75 10.74
C VAL A 29 -0.08 -12.57 12.25
N ALA A 30 0.21 -11.38 12.78
CA ALA A 30 0.16 -11.08 14.21
C ALA A 30 -1.16 -10.46 14.72
N HIS A 31 -2.09 -10.07 13.82
CA HIS A 31 -3.28 -9.28 14.19
C HIS A 31 -4.59 -9.79 13.59
N GLN A 32 -4.57 -10.62 12.54
CA GLN A 32 -5.72 -11.32 11.95
C GLN A 32 -6.92 -10.40 11.65
N GLN A 33 -6.70 -9.34 10.87
CA GLN A 33 -7.73 -8.34 10.53
C GLN A 33 -8.16 -8.35 9.06
N LEU A 34 -7.40 -8.98 8.17
CA LEU A 34 -7.74 -9.08 6.76
C LEU A 34 -8.63 -10.30 6.50
N SER A 35 -9.55 -10.18 5.53
CA SER A 35 -10.30 -11.33 5.03
C SER A 35 -9.41 -12.27 4.21
N ASP A 36 -9.82 -13.54 4.08
CA ASP A 36 -9.12 -14.52 3.23
C ASP A 36 -8.95 -14.02 1.79
N GLU A 37 -9.95 -13.31 1.25
CA GLU A 37 -9.88 -12.67 -0.07
C GLU A 37 -8.79 -11.60 -0.13
N GLN A 38 -8.70 -10.72 0.89
CA GLN A 38 -7.66 -9.69 0.95
C GLN A 38 -6.26 -10.31 1.08
N VAL A 39 -6.12 -11.38 1.88
CA VAL A 39 -4.87 -12.14 2.01
C VAL A 39 -4.48 -12.73 0.65
N GLN A 40 -5.38 -13.44 -0.04
CA GLN A 40 -5.11 -14.03 -1.36
C GLN A 40 -4.70 -12.98 -2.41
N LYS A 41 -5.34 -11.81 -2.42
CA LYS A 41 -4.98 -10.71 -3.33
C LYS A 41 -3.57 -10.17 -3.04
N LEU A 42 -3.22 -10.00 -1.78
CA LEU A 42 -1.87 -9.55 -1.37
C LEU A 42 -0.81 -10.62 -1.67
N GLU A 43 -1.11 -11.89 -1.42
CA GLU A 43 -0.25 -13.04 -1.76
C GLU A 43 0.02 -13.12 -3.26
N TYR A 44 -1.00 -12.87 -4.10
CA TYR A 44 -0.85 -12.80 -5.55
C TYR A 44 0.11 -11.68 -5.98
N ILE A 45 -0.02 -10.50 -5.37
CA ILE A 45 0.83 -9.34 -5.67
C ILE A 45 2.31 -9.63 -5.33
N VAL A 46 2.60 -10.17 -4.13
CA VAL A 46 3.97 -10.46 -3.68
C VAL A 46 4.61 -11.65 -4.41
N LYS A 47 3.81 -12.51 -5.05
CA LYS A 47 4.30 -13.72 -5.72
C LYS A 47 5.39 -13.38 -6.76
N PRO A 48 6.56 -14.05 -6.71
CA PRO A 48 7.59 -13.86 -7.72
C PRO A 48 7.09 -14.39 -9.08
N THR A 49 7.16 -13.53 -10.10
CA THR A 49 6.83 -13.85 -11.49
C THR A 49 8.09 -14.19 -12.27
N LEU A 50 8.02 -15.17 -13.18
CA LEU A 50 9.18 -15.61 -13.98
C LEU A 50 9.61 -14.58 -15.05
N ALA A 51 8.68 -13.72 -15.48
CA ALA A 51 8.97 -12.51 -16.25
C ALA A 51 8.57 -11.26 -15.43
N SER A 52 9.27 -10.15 -15.66
CA SER A 52 9.17 -8.92 -14.88
C SER A 52 7.90 -8.10 -15.12
N ASP A 53 7.25 -8.34 -16.25
CA ASP A 53 6.13 -7.60 -16.83
C ASP A 53 4.83 -8.41 -16.91
N GLN A 54 4.91 -9.72 -16.73
CA GLN A 54 3.75 -10.61 -16.72
C GLN A 54 2.79 -10.24 -15.57
N HIS A 55 1.50 -10.14 -15.87
CA HIS A 55 0.42 -9.80 -14.93
C HIS A 55 0.42 -8.35 -14.38
N ILE A 56 1.23 -7.41 -14.90
CA ILE A 56 1.23 -6.02 -14.39
C ILE A 56 -0.17 -5.39 -14.33
N ASP A 57 -1.01 -5.56 -15.36
CA ASP A 57 -2.34 -4.94 -15.38
C ASP A 57 -3.34 -5.61 -14.41
N GLU A 58 -3.16 -6.90 -14.14
CA GLU A 58 -3.90 -7.64 -13.11
C GLU A 58 -3.48 -7.17 -11.70
N ILE A 59 -2.17 -7.00 -11.47
CA ILE A 59 -1.64 -6.46 -10.22
C ILE A 59 -2.14 -5.01 -10.00
N LYS A 60 -2.16 -4.16 -11.05
CA LYS A 60 -2.77 -2.81 -10.97
C LYS A 60 -4.24 -2.86 -10.57
N LYS A 61 -5.03 -3.75 -11.16
CA LYS A 61 -6.45 -3.96 -10.82
C LYS A 61 -6.61 -4.36 -9.35
N LEU A 62 -5.83 -5.32 -8.88
CA LEU A 62 -5.83 -5.76 -7.48
C LEU A 62 -5.40 -4.63 -6.52
N CYS A 63 -4.41 -3.81 -6.90
CA CYS A 63 -4.03 -2.64 -6.11
C CYS A 63 -5.18 -1.64 -5.96
N SER A 64 -5.91 -1.34 -7.04
CA SER A 64 -7.05 -0.41 -6.99
C SER A 64 -8.24 -0.98 -6.19
N GLU A 65 -8.47 -2.30 -6.25
CA GLU A 65 -9.45 -2.97 -5.38
C GLU A 65 -9.04 -2.90 -3.89
N LEU A 66 -7.75 -3.10 -3.57
CA LEU A 66 -7.24 -3.00 -2.20
C LEU A 66 -7.23 -1.56 -1.68
N GLU A 67 -6.93 -0.56 -2.52
CA GLU A 67 -7.00 0.86 -2.17
C GLU A 67 -8.40 1.25 -1.63
N GLN A 68 -9.45 0.73 -2.26
CA GLN A 68 -10.84 1.02 -1.90
C GLN A 68 -11.36 0.19 -0.71
N THR A 69 -10.80 -0.99 -0.46
CA THR A 69 -11.39 -1.98 0.48
C THR A 69 -10.55 -2.28 1.72
N LEU A 70 -9.24 -2.03 1.69
CA LEU A 70 -8.34 -2.42 2.76
C LEU A 70 -8.25 -1.32 3.83
N VAL A 71 -8.95 -1.57 4.93
CA VAL A 71 -8.89 -0.76 6.17
C VAL A 71 -8.53 -1.69 7.32
N MET A 72 -7.41 -1.40 7.98
CA MET A 72 -6.91 -2.11 9.16
C MET A 72 -6.96 -1.19 10.38
N THR A 73 -6.74 -1.72 11.58
CA THR A 73 -6.76 -0.96 12.83
C THR A 73 -5.52 -1.27 13.67
N ASP A 74 -4.72 -0.23 13.97
CA ASP A 74 -3.51 -0.38 14.76
C ASP A 74 -3.79 -0.71 16.25
N LYS A 75 -2.72 -1.04 17.00
CA LYS A 75 -2.81 -1.36 18.45
C LYS A 75 -3.37 -0.23 19.33
N LYS A 76 -3.58 0.98 18.78
CA LYS A 76 -4.16 2.15 19.46
C LYS A 76 -5.58 2.47 18.94
N GLY A 77 -6.18 1.63 18.12
CA GLY A 77 -7.50 1.85 17.53
C GLY A 77 -7.50 2.80 16.32
N ARG A 78 -6.33 3.18 15.79
CA ARG A 78 -6.24 4.09 14.63
C ARG A 78 -6.44 3.31 13.34
N LYS A 79 -7.27 3.83 12.45
CA LYS A 79 -7.47 3.24 11.12
C LYS A 79 -6.21 3.41 10.27
N LEU A 80 -5.80 2.32 9.63
CA LEU A 80 -4.76 2.26 8.63
C LEU A 80 -5.43 1.98 7.28
N LYS A 81 -5.15 2.80 6.27
CA LYS A 81 -5.74 2.68 4.93
C LYS A 81 -4.77 3.25 3.89
N PHE A 82 -5.13 3.11 2.62
CA PHE A 82 -4.47 3.83 1.54
C PHE A 82 -4.94 5.30 1.46
N TYR A 83 -4.02 6.17 1.08
CA TYR A 83 -4.22 7.60 0.79
C TYR A 83 -3.45 7.92 -0.48
N THR A 84 -3.94 8.86 -1.28
CA THR A 84 -3.27 9.30 -2.51
C THR A 84 -3.04 10.80 -2.41
N ASP A 85 -1.82 11.26 -2.70
CA ASP A 85 -1.53 12.69 -2.82
C ASP A 85 -1.96 13.18 -4.20
N ASP A 86 -3.03 13.99 -4.25
CA ASP A 86 -3.58 14.56 -5.46
C ASP A 86 -2.58 15.41 -6.27
N LYS A 87 -1.49 15.89 -5.66
CA LYS A 87 -0.45 16.68 -6.35
C LYS A 87 0.54 15.83 -7.14
N THR A 88 0.93 14.67 -6.60
CA THR A 88 2.03 13.84 -7.12
C THR A 88 1.56 12.50 -7.70
N GLY A 89 0.38 12.03 -7.29
CA GLY A 89 -0.10 10.66 -7.52
C GLY A 89 0.48 9.63 -6.55
N ASP A 90 1.23 10.06 -5.53
CA ASP A 90 1.90 9.16 -4.57
C ASP A 90 0.88 8.46 -3.66
N ILE A 91 0.93 7.12 -3.59
CA ILE A 91 -0.01 6.31 -2.79
C ILE A 91 0.63 5.83 -1.48
N TYR A 92 0.12 6.31 -0.35
CA TYR A 92 0.59 6.05 1.01
C TYR A 92 -0.25 5.02 1.73
N PHE A 93 0.37 4.18 2.57
CA PHE A 93 -0.34 3.33 3.54
C PHE A 93 0.02 3.73 4.97
N GLY A 94 -0.96 4.15 5.76
CA GLY A 94 -0.73 4.72 7.10
C GLY A 94 -2.02 5.12 7.83
N ASP A 95 -1.89 5.86 8.93
CA ASP A 95 -2.97 6.62 9.57
C ASP A 95 -3.02 8.07 9.04
N ASP A 96 -4.11 8.80 9.32
CA ASP A 96 -4.29 10.18 8.84
C ASP A 96 -3.12 11.09 9.26
N ALA A 97 -2.57 10.87 10.46
CA ALA A 97 -1.42 11.61 10.98
C ALA A 97 -0.12 11.33 10.19
N GLY A 98 0.15 10.07 9.84
CA GLY A 98 1.33 9.69 9.06
C GLY A 98 1.25 10.16 7.61
N PHE A 99 0.04 10.25 7.03
CA PHE A 99 -0.17 10.86 5.72
C PHE A 99 0.03 12.39 5.78
N ALA A 100 -0.54 13.08 6.77
CA ALA A 100 -0.33 14.52 6.95
C ALA A 100 1.14 14.90 7.21
N GLU A 101 1.88 14.06 7.95
CA GLU A 101 3.33 14.19 8.16
C GLU A 101 4.10 14.03 6.84
N ALA A 102 3.77 13.02 6.03
CA ALA A 102 4.39 12.79 4.72
C ALA A 102 4.19 13.97 3.76
N LEU A 103 2.96 14.48 3.66
CA LEU A 103 2.64 15.67 2.86
C LEU A 103 3.41 16.90 3.36
N SER A 104 3.52 17.07 4.68
CA SER A 104 4.24 18.21 5.29
C SER A 104 5.74 18.18 4.96
N LEU A 105 6.35 16.98 4.96
CA LEU A 105 7.75 16.79 4.58
C LEU A 105 7.98 17.03 3.08
N GLN A 106 7.04 16.65 2.20
CA GLN A 106 7.11 16.94 0.77
C GLN A 106 7.00 18.45 0.46
N ASN A 107 6.05 19.15 1.08
CA ASN A 107 5.85 20.58 0.84
C ASN A 107 6.88 21.47 1.60
N GLY A 108 7.65 20.90 2.54
CA GLY A 108 8.68 21.61 3.32
C GLY A 108 10.07 21.67 2.67
N GLN A 109 10.24 21.17 1.44
CA GLN A 109 11.50 21.22 0.67
C GLN A 109 11.49 22.24 -0.48
N SER A 110 10.73 23.33 -0.35
CA SER A 110 10.74 24.48 -1.28
C SER A 110 11.69 25.59 -0.82
#